data_AF-A0A963DPG6-F1
#
_entry.id   AF-A0A963DPG6-F1
#
_cell.length_a   1.000
_cell.length_b   1.000
_cell.length_c   1.000
_cell.angle_alpha   90.00
_cell.angle_beta   90.00
_cell.angle_gamma   90.00
#
_symmetry.space_group_name_H-M   'P 1'
#
loop_
_entity.id
_entity.type
_entity.pdbx_description
1 polymer ?
#
loop_
_entity_poly.entity_id
_entity_poly.type
_entity_poly.pdbx_seq_one_letter_code
_entity_poly.pdbx_strand_id
1 'polypeptide(L)' 'MRFEDLPPETRAAIEQAVRQFLIDTDFVRLDEASQERGLPLPDLWSQIVQDAGLPDSDPPAFSPFA' A
#
# COMPACT_ATOMS: atom_id res chain seq x y z
N MET A 1 10.06 -1.03 -8.34
CA MET A 1 9.65 0.07 -9.25
C MET A 1 8.97 1.08 -8.35
N ARG A 2 9.33 2.37 -8.39
CA ARG A 2 8.77 3.28 -7.40
C ARG A 2 7.29 3.52 -7.70
N PHE A 3 6.50 3.65 -6.65
CA PHE A 3 5.11 4.09 -6.76
C PHE A 3 4.97 5.36 -7.61
N GLU A 4 5.90 6.29 -7.48
CA GLU A 4 5.91 7.58 -8.18
C GLU A 4 6.11 7.46 -9.71
N ASP A 5 6.74 6.37 -10.15
CA ASP A 5 7.01 6.09 -11.57
C ASP A 5 5.78 5.49 -12.27
N LEU A 6 4.74 5.10 -11.53
CA LEU A 6 3.54 4.51 -12.09
C LEU A 6 2.64 5.56 -12.77
N PRO A 7 1.87 5.15 -13.79
CA PRO A 7 0.83 6.00 -14.38
C PRO A 7 -0.14 6.53 -13.31
N PRO A 8 -0.64 7.77 -13.44
CA PRO A 8 -1.59 8.36 -12.49
C PRO A 8 -2.80 7.46 -12.18
N GLU A 9 -3.36 6.81 -13.19
CA GLU A 9 -4.49 5.88 -13.05
C GLU A 9 -4.13 4.65 -12.21
N THR A 10 -2.93 4.11 -12.38
CA THR A 10 -2.44 2.96 -11.61
C THR A 10 -2.18 3.35 -10.16
N ARG A 11 -1.59 4.53 -9.93
CA ARG A 11 -1.39 5.06 -8.57
C ARG A 11 -2.71 5.24 -7.83
N ALA A 12 -3.71 5.82 -8.50
CA ALA A 12 -5.04 5.99 -7.93
C ALA A 12 -5.71 4.63 -7.60
N ALA A 13 -5.55 3.63 -8.47
CA ALA A 13 -6.06 2.28 -8.22
C ALA A 13 -5.36 1.62 -7.01
N ILE A 14 -4.04 1.79 -6.88
CA ILE A 14 -3.28 1.28 -5.73
C ILE A 14 -3.69 1.99 -4.44
N GLU A 15 -3.83 3.32 -4.45
CA GLU A 15 -4.33 4.06 -3.29
C GLU A 15 -5.73 3.60 -2.88
N GLN A 16 -6.60 3.32 -3.85
CA GLN A 16 -7.93 2.78 -3.60
C GLN A 16 -7.86 1.39 -2.97
N ALA A 17 -7.01 0.49 -3.48
CA ALA A 17 -6.81 -0.84 -2.93
C ALA A 17 -6.30 -0.79 -1.48
N VAL A 18 -5.33 0.08 -1.20
CA VAL A 18 -4.80 0.30 0.15
C VAL A 18 -5.88 0.84 1.09
N ARG A 19 -6.67 1.83 0.65
CA ARG A 19 -7.79 2.36 1.46
C ARG A 19 -8.84 1.29 1.73
N GLN A 20 -9.18 0.48 0.73
CA GLN A 20 -10.14 -0.61 0.89
C GLN A 20 -9.63 -1.65 1.89
N PHE A 21 -8.36 -2.04 1.78
CA PHE A 21 -7.72 -2.94 2.74
C PHE A 21 -7.83 -2.39 4.18
N LEU A 22 -7.53 -1.11 4.40
CA LEU A 22 -7.62 -0.49 5.72
C LEU A 22 -9.06 -0.50 6.27
N ILE A 23 -10.05 -0.23 5.42
CA ILE A 23 -11.48 -0.28 5.80
C ILE A 23 -11.91 -1.71 6.14
N ASP A 24 -11.54 -2.69 5.31
CA ASP A 24 -11.96 -4.08 5.49
C ASP A 24 -11.30 -4.76 6.70
N THR A 25 -10.16 -4.21 7.14
CA THR A 25 -9.38 -4.73 8.29
C THR A 25 -9.53 -3.90 9.56
N ASP A 26 -10.32 -2.82 9.52
CA ASP A 26 -10.51 -1.85 10.61
C ASP A 26 -9.20 -1.20 11.09
N PHE A 27 -8.19 -1.11 10.21
CA PHE A 27 -6.94 -0.42 10.49
C PHE A 27 -7.00 1.04 10.05
N VAL A 28 -6.39 1.93 10.84
CA VAL A 28 -6.33 3.36 10.48
C VAL A 28 -5.12 3.65 9.59
N ARG A 29 -4.03 2.88 9.77
CA ARG A 29 -2.77 3.08 9.06
C ARG A 29 -2.07 1.79 8.66
N LEU A 30 -1.24 1.87 7.61
CA LEU A 30 -0.45 0.72 7.13
C LEU A 30 0.65 0.30 8.10
N ASP A 31 1.22 1.21 8.88
CA ASP A 31 2.23 0.88 9.90
C ASP A 31 1.62 0.07 11.05
N GLU A 32 0.40 0.42 11.47
CA GLU A 32 -0.40 -0.36 12.42
C GLU A 32 -0.69 -1.75 11.87
N ALA A 33 -1.22 -1.84 10.64
CA ALA A 33 -1.50 -3.11 9.98
C ALA A 33 -0.23 -3.99 9.83
N SER A 34 0.92 -3.38 9.49
CA SER A 34 2.22 -4.06 9.38
C SER A 34 2.66 -4.66 10.73
N GLN A 35 2.51 -3.91 11.82
CA GLN A 35 2.85 -4.39 13.17
C GLN A 35 1.93 -5.52 13.63
N GLU A 36 0.61 -5.34 13.51
CA GLU A 36 -0.38 -6.33 13.93
C GLU A 36 -0.31 -7.63 13.12
N ARG A 37 0.04 -7.54 11.82
CA ARG A 37 0.23 -8.71 10.96
C ARG A 37 1.62 -9.33 11.09
N GLY A 38 2.56 -8.68 11.77
CA GLY A 38 3.95 -9.13 11.87
C GLY A 38 4.68 -9.18 10.53
N LEU A 39 4.23 -8.38 9.55
CA LEU A 39 4.78 -8.33 8.19
C LEU A 39 5.50 -7.01 7.97
N PRO A 40 6.69 -7.00 7.35
CA PRO A 40 7.33 -5.76 6.90
C PRO A 40 6.41 -4.96 6.00
N LEU A 41 6.41 -3.62 6.15
CA LEU A 41 5.55 -2.73 5.36
C LEU A 41 5.70 -2.92 3.83
N PRO A 42 6.91 -3.14 3.26
CA PRO A 42 7.05 -3.48 1.85
C PRO A 42 6.32 -4.76 1.45
N ASP A 43 6.38 -5.80 2.30
CA ASP A 43 5.75 -7.09 2.03
C ASP A 43 4.23 -6.98 2.13
N LEU A 44 3.73 -6.28 3.14
CA LEU A 44 2.30 -5.99 3.28
C LEU A 44 1.77 -5.18 2.09
N TRP A 45 2.54 -4.18 1.65
CA TRP A 45 2.20 -3.39 0.47
C TRP A 45 2.10 -4.24 -0.78
N SER A 46 3.14 -5.03 -1.08
CA SER A 46 3.14 -5.91 -2.25
C SER A 46 1.99 -6.91 -2.19
N GLN A 47 1.65 -7.42 -1.01
CA GLN A 47 0.48 -8.28 -0.82
C GLN A 47 -0.82 -7.57 -1.20
N ILE A 48 -1.08 -6.36 -0.69
CA ILE A 48 -2.28 -5.58 -1.01
C ILE A 48 -2.39 -5.29 -2.52
N VAL A 49 -1.27 -4.90 -3.13
CA VAL A 49 -1.21 -4.56 -4.57
C VAL A 49 -1.44 -5.79 -5.44
N GLN A 50 -0.84 -6.94 -5.08
CA GLN A 50 -1.02 -8.21 -5.79
C GLN A 50 -2.44 -8.75 -5.63
N ASP A 51 -3.03 -8.67 -4.42
CA ASP A 51 -4.41 -9.08 -4.16
C ASP A 51 -5.41 -8.24 -4.97
N ALA A 52 -5.08 -6.98 -5.27
CA ALA A 52 -5.85 -6.10 -6.15
C ALA A 52 -5.59 -6.32 -7.66
N GLY A 53 -4.68 -7.23 -8.03
CA GLY A 53 -4.28 -7.48 -9.42
C GLY A 53 -3.54 -6.31 -10.08
N LEU A 54 -2.92 -5.44 -9.28
CA LEU A 54 -2.21 -4.25 -9.73
C LEU A 54 -0.71 -4.54 -9.89
N PRO A 55 0.01 -3.76 -10.72
CA PRO A 55 1.45 -3.94 -10.88
C PRO A 55 2.17 -3.61 -9.57
N ASP A 56 3.05 -4.52 -9.15
CA ASP A 56 3.82 -4.37 -7.93
C ASP A 56 4.71 -3.12 -7.96
N SER A 57 4.82 -2.44 -6.83
CA SER A 57 5.64 -1.24 -6.69
C SER A 57 6.22 -1.18 -5.30
N ASP A 58 7.30 -0.44 -5.14
CA ASP A 58 7.73 -0.02 -3.81
C ASP A 58 6.62 0.86 -3.22
N PRO A 59 6.33 0.78 -1.91
CA PRO A 59 5.41 1.71 -1.27
C PRO A 59 5.87 3.14 -1.54
N PRO A 60 4.94 4.13 -1.61
CA PRO A 60 5.33 5.52 -1.71
C PRO A 60 6.35 5.81 -0.61
N ALA A 61 7.38 6.58 -0.94
CA ALA A 61 8.28 7.06 0.08
C ALA A 61 7.42 7.82 1.09
N PHE A 62 7.12 7.20 2.23
CA PHE A 62 6.55 7.88 3.38
C PHE A 62 7.62 8.85 3.83
N SER A 63 7.64 10.04 3.22
CA SER A 63 8.40 11.16 3.74
C SER A 63 7.74 11.47 5.07
N PRO A 64 8.41 11.28 6.22
CA PRO A 64 7.75 11.46 7.52
C PRO A 64 7.27 12.91 7.72
N PHE A 65 7.73 13.85 6.90
CA PHE A 65 7.23 15.22 6.83
C PHE A 65 7.41 15.75 5.40
N ALA A 66 6.33 16.23 4.79
CA ALA A 66 6.34 17.15 3.65
C ALA A 66 5.24 18.18 3.88
#